data_AF-F0VZX5-F1
#
_entry.id   AF-F0VZX5-F1
#
_cell.length_a   1.000
_cell.length_b   1.000
_cell.length_c   1.000
_cell.angle_alpha   90.00
_cell.angle_beta   90.00
_cell.angle_gamma   90.00
#
_symmetry.space_group_name_H-M   'P 1'
#
loop_
_entity.id
_entity.type
_entity.pdbx_description
1 polymer ?
#
loop_
_entity_poly.entity_id
_entity_poly.type
_entity_poly.pdbx_seq_one_letter_code
_entity_poly.pdbx_strand_id
1 'polypeptide(L)'
;MVTSSDSNPTFSDSTNDYRKKKAFRFKPKHDIVLLNTIKQFMPWAAVHGYVREVWASAADAFSLSMREKFTNLDEYFGEEGNNEISPANGLIGSGSTFHVNHIACKRRFDTLIDAHRRGDLESLRASGSEEECCEREQLLMDIDRLISTHDEWRKNNRTRKNSSNSSSHCDDAFPYLSGTAESILDSSPLYLTKKSPELTGKPSDASPRDNDNLYVGKTYDSAGNSIHGANDASEVSLAYRTKGTTGSDSYLQSKKADILASDRQLMDEALHLKRRKLDIEEKRVELKKEKHRNLISTMQSHTAAVQALTAALLSVAQQFRSHDT
;
A
#
# COMPACT_ATOMS: atom_id res chain seq x y z
N MET A 1 -23.89 70.33 39.93
CA MET A 1 -24.08 69.16 40.82
C MET A 1 -24.41 67.97 39.94
N VAL A 2 -23.57 66.92 39.98
CA VAL A 2 -23.87 65.45 39.88
C VAL A 2 -24.76 65.03 38.68
N THR A 3 -24.35 64.26 37.66
CA THR A 3 -23.79 62.88 37.58
C THR A 3 -23.25 62.63 36.15
N SER A 4 -22.11 61.95 35.91
CA SER A 4 -21.97 60.49 35.66
C SER A 4 -22.87 59.98 34.51
N SER A 5 -22.50 59.14 33.54
CA SER A 5 -21.33 58.37 33.10
C SER A 5 -21.74 57.80 31.73
N ASP A 6 -20.80 57.47 30.83
CA ASP A 6 -20.82 56.18 30.10
C ASP A 6 -19.61 56.11 29.16
N SER A 7 -18.56 55.52 29.70
CA SER A 7 -17.42 54.99 28.97
C SER A 7 -17.75 53.58 28.49
N ASN A 8 -18.01 53.42 27.19
CA ASN A 8 -18.03 52.11 26.53
C ASN A 8 -16.58 51.77 26.10
N PRO A 9 -15.97 50.68 26.61
CA PRO A 9 -14.71 50.21 26.08
C PRO A 9 -14.98 49.52 24.74
N THR A 10 -14.48 50.11 23.65
CA THR A 10 -14.40 49.44 22.35
C THR A 10 -13.56 48.18 22.49
N PHE A 11 -14.27 47.05 22.49
CA PHE A 11 -13.77 45.70 22.35
C PHE A 11 -12.80 45.67 21.17
N SER A 12 -11.50 45.54 21.45
CA SER A 12 -10.49 45.26 20.46
C SER A 12 -10.83 43.90 19.83
N ASP A 13 -11.35 43.96 18.61
CA ASP A 13 -11.52 42.81 17.72
C ASP A 13 -10.12 42.25 17.42
N SER A 14 -9.64 41.39 18.32
CA SER A 14 -8.50 40.51 18.09
C SER A 14 -8.89 39.56 16.98
N THR A 15 -8.77 40.03 15.73
CA THR A 15 -8.98 39.22 14.54
C THR A 15 -8.08 38.00 14.64
N ASN A 16 -8.76 36.90 14.82
CA ASN A 16 -8.26 35.58 15.08
C ASN A 16 -7.43 35.11 13.87
N ASP A 17 -6.13 35.40 13.92
CA ASP A 17 -5.15 35.02 12.91
C ASP A 17 -4.82 33.52 13.05
N TYR A 18 -5.84 32.68 12.93
CA TYR A 18 -5.66 31.26 12.67
C TYR A 18 -4.98 31.16 11.32
N ARG A 19 -3.65 31.06 11.32
CA ARG A 19 -2.84 30.71 10.16
C ARG A 19 -3.50 29.53 9.46
N LYS A 20 -4.24 29.79 8.38
CA LYS A 20 -4.89 28.76 7.59
C LYS A 20 -3.78 27.83 7.10
N LYS A 21 -3.74 26.60 7.62
CA LYS A 21 -2.76 25.60 7.20
C LYS A 21 -2.88 25.49 5.68
N LYS A 22 -1.79 25.76 4.96
CA LYS A 22 -1.76 25.65 3.50
C LYS A 22 -2.17 24.23 3.13
N ALA A 23 -3.19 24.10 2.28
CA ALA A 23 -3.64 22.80 1.81
C ALA A 23 -2.48 22.09 1.08
N PHE A 24 -2.33 20.79 1.34
CA PHE A 24 -1.33 19.98 0.64
C PHE A 24 -1.58 20.02 -0.87
N ARG A 25 -0.52 20.27 -1.64
CA ARG A 25 -0.54 20.26 -3.11
C ARG A 25 0.48 19.26 -3.60
N PHE A 26 0.06 18.40 -4.52
CA PHE A 26 0.96 17.47 -5.19
C PHE A 26 1.97 18.24 -6.06
N LYS A 27 3.24 17.85 -5.93
CA LYS A 27 4.36 18.27 -6.76
C LYS A 27 4.87 17.03 -7.53
N PRO A 28 5.62 17.15 -8.63
CA PRO A 28 6.15 16.01 -9.39
C PRO A 28 6.91 15.00 -8.53
N LYS A 29 7.76 15.45 -7.60
CA LYS A 29 8.40 14.56 -6.61
C LYS A 29 7.42 13.75 -5.76
N HIS A 30 6.25 14.32 -5.43
CA HIS A 30 5.19 13.59 -4.73
C HIS A 30 4.51 12.59 -5.67
N ASP A 31 4.32 12.97 -6.94
CA ASP A 31 3.76 12.09 -7.96
C ASP A 31 4.64 10.85 -8.18
N ILE A 32 5.97 11.00 -8.21
CA ILE A 32 6.92 9.87 -8.32
C ILE A 32 6.71 8.88 -7.16
N VAL A 33 6.63 9.37 -5.92
CA VAL A 33 6.41 8.52 -4.74
C VAL A 33 5.04 7.84 -4.83
N LEU A 34 4.00 8.59 -5.20
CA LEU A 34 2.65 8.07 -5.38
C LEU A 34 2.60 6.96 -6.43
N LEU A 35 3.20 7.18 -7.59
CA LEU A 35 3.20 6.22 -8.71
C LEU A 35 3.98 4.95 -8.36
N ASN A 36 5.12 5.06 -7.69
CA ASN A 36 5.86 3.90 -7.21
C ASN A 36 5.03 3.06 -6.22
N THR A 37 4.36 3.71 -5.26
CA THR A 37 3.48 3.01 -4.33
C THR A 37 2.32 2.34 -5.05
N ILE A 38 1.65 3.05 -5.96
CA ILE A 38 0.54 2.51 -6.75
C ILE A 38 0.98 1.33 -7.62
N LYS A 39 2.17 1.40 -8.24
CA LYS A 39 2.76 0.31 -9.03
C LYS A 39 2.98 -0.95 -8.17
N GLN A 40 3.36 -0.79 -6.91
CA GLN A 40 3.58 -1.91 -5.98
C GLN A 40 2.27 -2.57 -5.52
N PHE A 41 1.24 -1.77 -5.22
CA PHE A 41 -0.04 -2.27 -4.71
C PHE A 41 -1.01 -2.71 -5.82
N MET A 42 -0.81 -2.23 -7.05
CA MET A 42 -1.62 -2.53 -8.24
C MET A 42 -3.15 -2.47 -7.98
N PRO A 43 -3.69 -1.34 -7.48
CA PRO A 43 -5.09 -1.26 -7.06
C PRO A 43 -6.12 -1.55 -8.18
N TRP A 44 -5.74 -1.43 -9.46
CA TRP A 44 -6.58 -1.82 -10.62
C TRP A 44 -6.72 -3.34 -10.81
N ALA A 45 -5.77 -4.11 -10.28
CA ALA A 45 -5.75 -5.57 -10.32
C ALA A 45 -6.45 -6.19 -9.10
N ALA A 46 -6.83 -5.37 -8.11
CA ALA A 46 -7.53 -5.83 -6.92
C ALA A 46 -8.85 -6.53 -7.27
N VAL A 47 -9.16 -7.58 -6.50
CA VAL A 47 -10.42 -8.30 -6.60
C VAL A 47 -11.59 -7.36 -6.30
N HIS A 48 -12.71 -7.56 -6.99
CA HIS A 48 -13.91 -6.76 -6.74
C HIS A 48 -14.32 -6.84 -5.25
N GLY A 49 -14.68 -5.70 -4.67
CA GLY A 49 -14.95 -5.59 -3.23
C GLY A 49 -13.73 -5.23 -2.36
N TYR A 50 -12.50 -5.41 -2.85
CA TYR A 50 -11.25 -5.06 -2.13
C TYR A 50 -10.52 -3.83 -2.69
N VAL A 51 -11.04 -3.26 -3.78
CA VAL A 51 -10.39 -2.14 -4.48
C VAL A 51 -10.18 -0.95 -3.54
N ARG A 52 -11.16 -0.65 -2.66
CA ARG A 52 -11.07 0.46 -1.72
C ARG A 52 -9.96 0.24 -0.70
N GLU A 53 -9.87 -0.97 -0.17
CA GLU A 53 -8.92 -1.39 0.85
C GLU A 53 -7.50 -1.32 0.30
N VAL A 54 -7.28 -1.79 -0.93
CA VAL A 54 -5.97 -1.68 -1.59
C VAL A 54 -5.59 -0.22 -1.85
N TRP A 55 -6.53 0.64 -2.26
CA TRP A 55 -6.29 2.08 -2.35
C TRP A 55 -5.97 2.71 -0.99
N ALA A 56 -6.63 2.27 0.09
CA ALA A 56 -6.37 2.73 1.44
C ALA A 56 -4.96 2.37 1.89
N SER A 57 -4.56 1.10 1.75
CA SER A 57 -3.21 0.65 2.08
C SER A 57 -2.14 1.33 1.24
N ALA A 58 -2.39 1.56 -0.06
CA ALA A 58 -1.49 2.33 -0.92
C ALA A 58 -1.34 3.79 -0.44
N ALA A 59 -2.42 4.41 0.06
CA ALA A 59 -2.38 5.77 0.57
C ALA A 59 -1.64 5.88 1.92
N ASP A 60 -1.78 4.86 2.78
CA ASP A 60 -1.01 4.74 4.02
C ASP A 60 0.48 4.60 3.72
N ALA A 61 0.84 3.66 2.83
CA ALA A 61 2.22 3.46 2.39
C ALA A 61 2.81 4.72 1.74
N PHE A 62 2.02 5.42 0.91
CA PHE A 62 2.41 6.70 0.32
C PHE A 62 2.68 7.75 1.41
N SER A 63 1.78 7.87 2.40
CA SER A 63 1.92 8.84 3.49
C SER A 63 3.15 8.56 4.36
N LEU A 64 3.46 7.28 4.60
CA LEU A 64 4.68 6.86 5.30
C LEU A 64 5.94 7.18 4.49
N SER A 65 5.96 6.85 3.19
CA SER A 65 7.11 7.15 2.33
C SER A 65 7.34 8.65 2.17
N MET A 66 6.26 9.42 2.06
CA MET A 66 6.31 10.89 2.06
C MET A 66 6.92 11.43 3.36
N ARG A 67 6.56 10.84 4.51
CA ARG A 67 7.17 11.20 5.79
C ARG A 67 8.67 10.92 5.75
N GLU A 68 9.06 9.68 5.50
CA GLU A 68 10.46 9.26 5.49
C GLU A 68 11.35 10.11 4.57
N LYS A 69 10.88 10.38 3.34
CA LYS A 69 11.66 11.09 2.31
C LYS A 69 11.69 12.60 2.48
N PHE A 70 10.66 13.21 3.08
CA PHE A 70 10.51 14.66 3.08
C PHE A 70 10.43 15.31 4.47
N THR A 71 10.25 14.57 5.58
CA THR A 71 10.28 15.17 6.94
C THR A 71 11.69 15.32 7.52
N ASN A 72 12.70 14.68 6.93
CA ASN A 72 14.10 15.01 7.24
C ASN A 72 14.58 16.31 6.56
N LEU A 73 13.74 16.94 5.72
CA LEU A 73 14.10 18.14 4.95
C LEU A 73 13.34 19.40 5.37
N ASP A 74 12.52 19.35 6.42
CA ASP A 74 11.88 20.54 7.01
C ASP A 74 12.85 21.33 7.92
N GLU A 75 14.11 20.90 8.05
CA GLU A 75 15.22 21.73 8.56
C GLU A 75 15.88 22.57 7.45
N TYR A 76 15.49 22.42 6.17
CA TYR A 76 16.13 23.10 5.03
C TYR A 76 15.22 24.01 4.19
N PHE A 77 14.02 24.32 4.66
CA PHE A 77 13.17 25.35 4.06
C PHE A 77 12.78 26.41 5.09
N GLY A 78 13.73 27.30 5.38
CA GLY A 78 13.48 28.44 6.28
C GLY A 78 14.61 29.45 6.46
N GLU A 79 15.59 29.57 5.55
CA GLU A 79 16.41 30.78 5.51
C GLU A 79 15.74 31.84 4.63
N GLU A 80 14.94 32.71 5.24
CA GLU A 80 14.99 34.15 4.98
C GLU A 80 14.65 34.91 6.28
N GLY A 81 15.68 35.44 6.94
CA GLY A 81 15.61 36.72 7.66
C GLY A 81 15.10 36.74 9.11
N ASN A 82 16.08 36.74 10.03
CA ASN A 82 16.17 37.52 11.29
C ASN A 82 15.70 36.90 12.62
N ASN A 83 16.71 36.74 13.51
CA ASN A 83 16.73 36.81 14.99
C ASN A 83 15.72 35.91 15.74
N GLU A 84 16.10 34.97 16.60
CA GLU A 84 17.05 35.05 17.71
C GLU A 84 17.23 33.62 18.26
N ILE A 85 18.41 33.31 18.77
CA ILE A 85 18.72 32.01 19.36
C ILE A 85 17.94 31.85 20.68
N SER A 86 17.14 30.79 20.79
CA SER A 86 16.76 30.21 22.08
C SER A 86 16.64 28.69 21.95
N PRO A 87 17.52 27.91 22.58
CA PRO A 87 17.37 26.47 22.68
C PRO A 87 16.49 26.17 23.89
N ALA A 88 15.20 25.96 23.67
CA ALA A 88 14.31 25.50 24.73
C ALA A 88 13.28 24.51 24.18
N ASN A 89 13.40 23.28 24.68
CA ASN A 89 12.36 22.28 24.73
C ASN A 89 10.97 22.90 24.96
N GLY A 90 10.02 22.60 24.08
CA GLY A 90 8.62 22.86 24.35
C GLY A 90 7.84 23.29 23.14
N LEU A 91 7.49 22.33 22.28
CA LEU A 91 6.18 22.20 21.65
C LEU A 91 6.22 20.98 20.73
N ILE A 92 6.03 19.80 21.34
CA ILE A 92 5.38 18.66 20.66
C ILE A 92 3.94 19.12 20.41
N GLY A 93 3.77 20.02 19.45
CA GLY A 93 2.49 20.52 19.00
C GLY A 93 1.81 19.38 18.26
N SER A 94 0.89 18.69 18.95
CA SER A 94 -0.12 17.77 18.39
C SER A 94 0.19 17.29 16.98
N GLY A 95 0.93 16.18 16.91
CA GLY A 95 1.32 15.52 15.67
C GLY A 95 0.11 15.22 14.80
N SER A 96 -0.28 16.18 13.99
CA SER A 96 -1.14 15.98 12.84
C SER A 96 -0.32 15.12 11.89
N THR A 97 -0.42 13.80 12.06
CA THR A 97 0.20 12.82 11.20
C THR A 97 -0.08 13.23 9.76
N PHE A 98 0.96 13.55 9.00
CA PHE A 98 0.81 13.77 7.57
C PHE A 98 0.22 12.49 6.99
N HIS A 99 -1.06 12.54 6.63
CA HIS A 99 -1.83 11.42 6.14
C HIS A 99 -2.69 11.91 4.98
N VAL A 100 -2.46 11.32 3.80
CA VAL A 100 -3.18 11.64 2.59
C VAL A 100 -4.28 10.61 2.38
N ASN A 101 -5.51 11.09 2.24
CA ASN A 101 -6.68 10.22 2.04
C ASN A 101 -6.58 9.46 0.70
N HIS A 102 -6.91 8.17 0.72
CA HIS A 102 -6.96 7.31 -0.48
C HIS A 102 -7.79 7.86 -1.64
N ILE A 103 -8.86 8.61 -1.37
CA ILE A 103 -9.65 9.29 -2.41
C ILE A 103 -8.80 10.36 -3.12
N ALA A 104 -7.98 11.11 -2.38
CA ALA A 104 -7.10 12.12 -2.95
C ALA A 104 -5.97 11.48 -3.78
N CYS A 105 -5.36 10.40 -3.27
CA CYS A 105 -4.37 9.60 -4.00
C CYS A 105 -4.94 9.06 -5.32
N LYS A 106 -6.13 8.44 -5.26
CA LYS A 106 -6.81 7.92 -6.45
C LYS A 106 -7.11 9.02 -7.46
N ARG A 107 -7.71 10.14 -7.02
CA ARG A 107 -8.02 11.27 -7.93
C ARG A 107 -6.76 11.83 -8.59
N ARG A 108 -5.66 11.94 -7.84
CA ARG A 108 -4.39 12.41 -8.39
C ARG A 108 -3.85 11.42 -9.42
N PHE A 109 -3.88 10.12 -9.11
CA PHE A 109 -3.50 9.07 -10.05
C PHE A 109 -4.35 9.09 -11.34
N ASP A 110 -5.68 9.14 -11.21
CA ASP A 110 -6.61 9.21 -12.35
C ASP A 110 -6.27 10.43 -13.23
N THR A 111 -5.99 11.58 -12.62
CA THR A 111 -5.57 12.80 -13.35
C THR A 111 -4.26 12.58 -14.12
N LEU A 112 -3.26 11.94 -13.49
CA LEU A 112 -1.95 11.68 -14.08
C LEU A 112 -2.03 10.70 -15.24
N ILE A 113 -2.73 9.57 -15.07
CA ILE A 113 -2.86 8.55 -16.10
C ILE A 113 -3.69 9.06 -17.28
N ASP A 114 -4.72 9.86 -17.02
CA ASP A 114 -5.54 10.48 -18.05
C ASP A 114 -4.75 11.51 -18.85
N ALA A 115 -3.94 12.35 -18.19
CA ALA A 115 -3.06 13.31 -18.85
C ALA A 115 -2.01 12.58 -19.72
N HIS A 116 -1.41 11.51 -19.21
CA HIS A 116 -0.48 10.66 -19.97
C HIS A 116 -1.13 10.08 -21.22
N ARG A 117 -2.31 9.48 -21.09
CA ARG A 117 -3.05 8.90 -22.23
C ARG A 117 -3.46 9.92 -23.28
N ARG A 118 -3.63 11.18 -22.90
CA ARG A 118 -3.90 12.30 -23.81
C ARG A 118 -2.63 12.93 -24.41
N GLY A 119 -1.44 12.57 -23.93
CA GLY A 119 -0.18 13.23 -24.32
C GLY A 119 -0.04 14.66 -23.77
N ASP A 120 -0.74 15.00 -22.68
CA ASP A 120 -0.79 16.34 -22.08
C ASP A 120 -0.11 16.37 -20.71
N LEU A 121 1.11 15.81 -20.61
CA LEU A 121 1.91 15.87 -19.39
C LEU A 121 2.65 17.21 -19.23
N GLU A 122 2.77 17.98 -20.32
CA GLU A 122 3.44 19.27 -20.35
C GLU A 122 2.71 20.30 -19.48
N SER A 123 1.38 20.26 -19.45
CA SER A 123 0.56 21.09 -18.55
C SER A 123 0.79 20.81 -17.06
N LEU A 124 1.33 19.62 -16.72
CA LEU A 124 1.67 19.20 -15.36
C LEU A 124 3.15 19.42 -15.00
N ARG A 125 3.95 20.00 -15.91
CA ARG A 125 5.38 20.24 -15.76
C ARG A 125 5.72 21.57 -15.06
N ALA A 126 4.71 22.43 -14.84
CA ALA A 126 4.87 23.80 -14.34
C ALA A 126 5.60 23.96 -12.98
N SER A 127 5.95 22.88 -12.27
CA SER A 127 6.78 22.94 -11.08
C SER A 127 7.56 21.64 -10.88
N GLY A 128 8.80 21.51 -11.36
CA GLY A 128 9.63 20.32 -11.13
C GLY A 128 10.92 20.38 -11.93
N SER A 129 11.90 19.57 -11.57
CA SER A 129 13.11 19.43 -12.40
C SER A 129 12.81 18.57 -13.64
N GLU A 130 13.68 18.65 -14.64
CA GLU A 130 13.57 17.83 -15.86
C GLU A 130 13.59 16.34 -15.51
N GLU A 131 14.48 15.97 -14.58
CA GLU A 131 14.70 14.61 -14.13
C GLU A 131 13.46 14.06 -13.42
N GLU A 132 12.83 14.86 -12.54
CA GLU A 132 11.59 14.47 -11.86
C GLU A 132 10.45 14.25 -12.87
N CYS A 133 10.38 15.09 -13.90
CA CYS A 133 9.34 14.97 -14.91
C CYS A 133 9.54 13.73 -15.79
N CYS A 134 10.78 13.45 -16.20
CA CYS A 134 11.15 12.24 -16.94
C CYS A 134 10.84 10.97 -16.15
N GLU A 135 11.22 10.90 -14.87
CA GLU A 135 10.96 9.73 -14.03
C GLU A 135 9.46 9.48 -13.85
N ARG A 136 8.68 10.54 -13.60
CA ARG A 136 7.22 10.46 -13.50
C ARG A 136 6.60 9.89 -14.78
N GLU A 137 7.05 10.37 -15.94
CA GLU A 137 6.55 9.89 -17.25
C GLU A 137 6.90 8.42 -17.48
N GLN A 138 8.14 8.01 -17.19
CA GLN A 138 8.55 6.61 -17.28
C GLN A 138 7.70 5.69 -16.39
N LEU A 139 7.40 6.12 -15.16
CA LEU A 139 6.53 5.36 -14.25
C LEU A 139 5.09 5.25 -14.78
N LEU A 140 4.55 6.32 -15.38
CA LEU A 140 3.23 6.29 -15.99
C LEU A 140 3.17 5.33 -17.17
N MET A 141 4.18 5.33 -18.03
CA MET A 141 4.31 4.38 -19.14
C MET A 141 4.35 2.92 -18.64
N ASP A 142 5.14 2.66 -17.60
CA ASP A 142 5.24 1.33 -17.00
C ASP A 142 3.89 0.86 -16.41
N ILE A 143 3.22 1.74 -15.67
CA ILE A 143 1.92 1.43 -15.04
C ILE A 143 0.85 1.21 -16.11
N ASP A 144 0.80 2.04 -17.17
CA ASP A 144 -0.19 1.88 -18.24
C ASP A 144 -0.03 0.56 -19.00
N ARG A 145 1.23 0.12 -19.22
CA ARG A 145 1.53 -1.22 -19.75
C ARG A 145 1.06 -2.33 -18.83
N LEU A 146 1.26 -2.19 -17.51
CA LEU A 146 0.80 -3.17 -16.53
C LEU A 146 -0.73 -3.26 -16.47
N ILE A 147 -1.43 -2.12 -16.51
CA ILE A 147 -2.90 -2.06 -16.58
C ILE A 147 -3.39 -2.77 -17.84
N SER A 148 -2.82 -2.41 -19.00
CA SER A 148 -3.19 -3.02 -20.29
C SER A 148 -2.99 -4.52 -20.29
N THR A 149 -1.84 -5.00 -19.80
CA THR A 149 -1.52 -6.43 -19.69
C THR A 149 -2.52 -7.15 -18.78
N HIS A 150 -2.88 -6.54 -17.66
CA HIS A 150 -3.86 -7.09 -16.73
C HIS A 150 -5.26 -7.15 -17.35
N ASP A 151 -5.69 -6.11 -18.08
CA ASP A 151 -6.99 -6.09 -18.74
C ASP A 151 -7.09 -7.14 -19.85
N GLU A 152 -6.03 -7.34 -20.64
CA GLU A 152 -5.99 -8.41 -21.64
C GLU A 152 -6.07 -9.80 -21.00
N TRP A 153 -5.34 -10.04 -19.91
CA TRP A 153 -5.46 -11.30 -19.17
C TRP A 153 -6.88 -11.50 -18.63
N ARG A 154 -7.49 -10.46 -18.06
CA ARG A 154 -8.87 -10.51 -17.53
C ARG A 154 -9.87 -10.82 -18.64
N LYS A 155 -9.70 -10.26 -19.84
CA LYS A 155 -10.54 -10.57 -21.02
C LYS A 155 -10.36 -12.02 -21.46
N ASN A 156 -9.12 -12.50 -21.58
CA ASN A 156 -8.81 -13.87 -22.02
C ASN A 156 -9.34 -14.93 -21.04
N ASN A 157 -9.31 -14.66 -19.74
CA ASN A 157 -9.88 -15.59 -18.76
C ASN A 157 -11.42 -15.60 -18.76
N ARG A 158 -12.06 -14.47 -19.10
CA ARG A 158 -13.52 -14.42 -19.29
C ARG A 158 -13.95 -15.20 -20.54
N THR A 159 -13.23 -15.07 -21.66
CA THR A 159 -13.56 -15.80 -22.89
C THR A 159 -13.38 -17.31 -22.73
N ARG A 160 -12.35 -17.75 -21.98
CA ARG A 160 -12.19 -19.16 -21.58
C ARG A 160 -13.39 -19.65 -20.77
N LYS A 161 -13.75 -18.95 -19.70
CA LYS A 161 -14.88 -19.33 -18.82
C LYS A 161 -16.23 -19.41 -19.54
N ASN A 162 -16.48 -18.52 -20.50
CA ASN A 162 -17.71 -18.55 -21.30
C ASN A 162 -17.73 -19.66 -22.37
N SER A 163 -16.56 -20.15 -22.80
CA SER A 163 -16.45 -21.23 -23.79
C SER A 163 -16.46 -22.62 -23.14
N SER A 164 -16.03 -22.73 -21.88
CA SER A 164 -16.00 -23.98 -21.13
C SER A 164 -17.15 -24.05 -20.12
N ASN A 165 -18.34 -24.48 -20.57
CA ASN A 165 -19.45 -24.86 -19.69
C ASN A 165 -19.23 -26.23 -18.99
N SER A 166 -17.99 -26.76 -19.02
CA SER A 166 -17.57 -27.96 -18.31
C SER A 166 -16.82 -27.58 -17.04
N SER A 167 -17.45 -27.87 -15.90
CA SER A 167 -16.92 -27.80 -14.54
C SER A 167 -15.46 -28.27 -14.43
N SER A 168 -14.52 -27.33 -14.46
CA SER A 168 -13.13 -27.54 -14.08
C SER A 168 -12.68 -26.30 -13.33
N HIS A 169 -12.59 -26.45 -12.01
CA HIS A 169 -12.12 -25.45 -11.06
C HIS A 169 -10.59 -25.42 -11.15
N CYS A 170 -10.05 -24.55 -12.01
CA CYS A 170 -8.64 -24.19 -11.98
C CYS A 170 -8.49 -22.77 -11.41
N ASP A 171 -7.82 -22.68 -10.27
CA ASP A 171 -7.37 -21.43 -9.66
C ASP A 171 -6.24 -20.82 -10.50
N ASP A 172 -6.59 -20.28 -11.67
CA ASP A 172 -5.69 -19.48 -12.50
C ASP A 172 -5.60 -18.06 -11.92
N ALA A 173 -4.83 -17.91 -10.84
CA ALA A 173 -4.45 -16.60 -10.32
C ALA A 173 -3.46 -15.90 -11.27
N PHE A 174 -3.54 -14.57 -11.39
CA PHE A 174 -2.67 -13.78 -12.27
C PHE A 174 -1.19 -13.93 -11.84
N PRO A 175 -0.25 -14.26 -12.75
CA PRO A 175 1.11 -14.69 -12.40
C PRO A 175 2.01 -13.63 -11.75
N TYR A 176 1.54 -12.38 -11.60
CA TYR A 176 2.32 -11.29 -10.97
C TYR A 176 1.91 -10.97 -9.51
N LEU A 177 0.84 -11.58 -9.00
CA LEU A 177 0.33 -11.33 -7.64
C LEU A 177 1.01 -12.19 -6.53
N SER A 178 1.85 -13.16 -6.91
CA SER A 178 2.49 -14.16 -6.04
C SER A 178 3.54 -13.62 -5.04
N GLY A 179 3.67 -12.31 -4.83
CA GLY A 179 4.77 -11.76 -4.03
C GLY A 179 4.47 -10.60 -3.08
N THR A 180 3.37 -9.87 -3.26
CA THR A 180 3.15 -8.61 -2.52
C THR A 180 1.76 -8.44 -1.93
N ALA A 181 0.72 -9.10 -2.44
CA ALA A 181 -0.64 -8.92 -1.92
C ALA A 181 -0.97 -9.84 -0.73
N GLU A 182 -0.41 -11.06 -0.67
CA GLU A 182 -0.69 -11.97 0.45
C GLU A 182 0.02 -11.57 1.74
N SER A 183 1.19 -10.95 1.68
CA SER A 183 1.92 -10.51 2.87
C SER A 183 1.29 -9.29 3.57
N ILE A 184 0.37 -8.57 2.92
CA ILE A 184 -0.27 -7.37 3.48
C ILE A 184 -1.50 -7.74 4.33
N LEU A 185 -2.08 -8.92 4.14
CA LEU A 185 -3.22 -9.40 4.93
C LEU A 185 -2.81 -10.16 6.21
N ASP A 186 -1.55 -10.57 6.34
CA ASP A 186 -1.06 -11.37 7.48
C ASP A 186 -0.38 -10.53 8.58
N SER A 187 -0.39 -9.20 8.47
CA SER A 187 0.23 -8.30 9.46
C SER A 187 -0.73 -7.23 9.97
N SER A 188 -1.72 -7.64 10.78
CA SER A 188 -1.84 -7.07 12.14
C SER A 188 -2.99 -7.68 12.98
N PRO A 189 -2.74 -7.86 14.29
CA PRO A 189 -3.70 -8.36 15.27
C PRO A 189 -4.49 -7.19 15.87
N LEU A 190 -5.82 -7.19 15.81
CA LEU A 190 -6.65 -6.63 16.89
C LEU A 190 -8.07 -7.22 16.79
N TYR A 191 -8.41 -7.99 17.81
CA TYR A 191 -9.77 -8.38 18.14
C TYR A 191 -10.62 -7.13 18.35
N LEU A 192 -11.50 -6.80 17.39
CA LEU A 192 -12.64 -5.95 17.67
C LEU A 192 -13.81 -6.84 18.04
N THR A 193 -13.98 -7.02 19.34
CA THR A 193 -15.19 -7.54 19.95
C THR A 193 -16.37 -6.67 19.54
N LYS A 194 -17.38 -7.29 18.92
CA LYS A 194 -18.69 -6.70 18.67
C LYS A 194 -19.30 -6.27 20.00
N LYS A 195 -19.50 -4.97 20.20
CA LYS A 195 -20.32 -4.45 21.29
C LYS A 195 -21.71 -4.09 20.73
N SER A 196 -22.71 -4.86 21.16
CA SER A 196 -24.13 -4.55 21.00
C SER A 196 -24.47 -3.19 21.61
N PRO A 197 -25.40 -2.42 21.02
CA PRO A 197 -26.04 -1.31 21.71
C PRO A 197 -27.27 -1.80 22.48
N GLU A 198 -27.29 -1.48 23.77
CA GLU A 198 -28.37 -1.72 24.71
C GLU A 198 -29.34 -0.53 24.74
N LEU A 199 -30.58 -0.84 25.12
CA LEU A 199 -31.82 -0.08 25.03
C LEU A 199 -31.88 1.13 25.98
N THR A 200 -32.49 2.24 25.52
CA THR A 200 -33.10 3.24 26.41
C THR A 200 -34.44 3.78 25.86
N GLY A 201 -35.51 3.55 26.64
CA GLY A 201 -36.52 4.55 27.03
C GLY A 201 -37.47 5.20 26.00
N LYS A 202 -38.72 4.70 25.98
CA LYS A 202 -40.01 5.31 25.53
C LYS A 202 -40.37 6.64 26.28
N PRO A 203 -41.38 7.47 25.88
CA PRO A 203 -42.71 7.06 25.42
C PRO A 203 -43.43 7.88 24.31
N SER A 204 -44.57 7.28 23.97
CA SER A 204 -45.61 7.46 22.96
C SER A 204 -46.38 8.79 22.94
N ASP A 205 -46.75 9.24 21.73
CA ASP A 205 -48.09 9.75 21.44
C ASP A 205 -48.36 9.75 19.91
N ALA A 206 -49.24 8.86 19.44
CA ALA A 206 -50.01 9.00 18.19
C ALA A 206 -50.95 7.79 18.01
N SER A 207 -52.22 8.10 17.80
CA SER A 207 -53.32 7.24 17.34
C SER A 207 -54.12 8.06 16.32
N PRO A 208 -55.07 7.52 15.55
CA PRO A 208 -55.15 6.21 14.89
C PRO A 208 -55.35 6.38 13.37
N ARG A 209 -55.06 5.35 12.57
CA ARG A 209 -55.84 5.09 11.34
C ARG A 209 -56.05 3.61 11.13
N ASP A 210 -57.33 3.33 10.91
CA ASP A 210 -58.00 2.07 10.65
C ASP A 210 -57.40 1.32 9.47
N ASN A 211 -57.33 -0.01 9.58
CA ASN A 211 -57.89 -0.85 8.54
C ASN A 211 -58.04 -2.30 9.02
N ASP A 212 -59.30 -2.72 8.95
CA ASP A 212 -59.79 -4.07 9.12
C ASP A 212 -59.17 -5.03 8.10
N ASN A 213 -58.81 -6.23 8.54
CA ASN A 213 -59.31 -7.42 7.85
C ASN A 213 -59.19 -8.69 8.70
N LEU A 214 -60.36 -9.28 8.89
CA LEU A 214 -60.63 -10.61 9.44
C LEU A 214 -59.82 -11.70 8.73
N TYR A 215 -59.25 -12.64 9.50
CA TYR A 215 -59.56 -14.07 9.30
C TYR A 215 -59.19 -14.94 10.52
N VAL A 216 -60.24 -15.45 11.17
CA VAL A 216 -60.42 -16.77 11.82
C VAL A 216 -59.17 -17.69 11.78
N GLY A 217 -58.63 -18.25 12.86
CA GLY A 217 -59.20 -18.71 14.12
C GLY A 217 -58.79 -20.18 14.32
N LYS A 218 -58.17 -20.53 15.46
CA LYS A 218 -58.30 -21.84 16.13
C LYS A 218 -57.53 -21.87 17.45
N THR A 219 -58.32 -21.96 18.51
CA THR A 219 -57.98 -22.22 19.90
C THR A 219 -57.84 -23.71 20.16
N TYR A 220 -56.95 -24.08 21.08
CA TYR A 220 -57.18 -25.19 22.00
C TYR A 220 -56.48 -24.88 23.33
N ASP A 221 -57.31 -24.64 24.34
CA ASP A 221 -56.97 -24.73 25.75
C ASP A 221 -57.01 -26.19 26.20
N SER A 222 -56.12 -26.58 27.10
CA SER A 222 -56.33 -27.52 28.23
C SER A 222 -54.98 -27.71 28.93
N ALA A 223 -54.76 -27.07 30.08
CA ALA A 223 -55.22 -27.48 31.41
C ALA A 223 -54.42 -28.66 32.00
N GLY A 224 -53.87 -28.43 33.18
CA GLY A 224 -53.92 -29.42 34.26
C GLY A 224 -52.61 -29.88 34.88
N ASN A 225 -52.42 -29.44 36.12
CA ASN A 225 -51.78 -30.13 37.26
C ASN A 225 -50.26 -30.35 37.26
N SER A 226 -49.58 -30.55 38.40
CA SER A 226 -49.70 -30.11 39.80
C SER A 226 -48.60 -30.90 40.54
N ILE A 227 -47.74 -30.21 41.29
CA ILE A 227 -47.23 -30.59 42.61
C ILE A 227 -46.20 -31.76 42.77
N HIS A 228 -45.23 -31.49 43.68
CA HIS A 228 -44.21 -32.34 44.35
C HIS A 228 -42.97 -32.73 43.51
N GLY A 229 -41.76 -32.75 44.05
CA GLY A 229 -41.25 -32.65 45.42
C GLY A 229 -39.72 -32.84 45.38
N ALA A 230 -39.06 -32.53 46.48
CA ALA A 230 -37.62 -32.47 46.66
C ALA A 230 -36.87 -33.81 46.57
N ASN A 231 -35.53 -33.68 46.57
CA ASN A 231 -34.45 -34.64 46.93
C ASN A 231 -33.54 -34.97 45.73
N ASP A 232 -32.30 -34.50 45.68
CA ASP A 232 -31.10 -34.89 46.44
C ASP A 232 -30.25 -35.95 45.69
N ALA A 233 -28.94 -35.86 45.90
CA ALA A 233 -27.82 -36.34 45.11
C ALA A 233 -27.83 -37.82 44.67
N SER A 234 -27.30 -38.09 43.46
CA SER A 234 -26.12 -38.96 43.28
C SER A 234 -25.78 -39.15 41.79
N GLU A 235 -24.51 -38.90 41.52
CA GLU A 235 -23.64 -39.47 40.49
C GLU A 235 -24.11 -40.82 39.89
N VAL A 236 -24.42 -40.85 38.58
CA VAL A 236 -24.35 -42.05 37.74
C VAL A 236 -23.89 -41.67 36.34
N SER A 237 -22.71 -42.19 36.01
CA SER A 237 -22.08 -42.21 34.69
C SER A 237 -23.02 -42.78 33.62
N LEU A 238 -23.32 -42.02 32.57
CA LEU A 238 -23.96 -42.53 31.36
C LEU A 238 -23.13 -42.15 30.13
N ALA A 239 -22.30 -43.10 29.73
CA ALA A 239 -21.59 -43.11 28.47
C ALA A 239 -22.58 -43.09 27.28
N TYR A 240 -22.68 -41.96 26.58
CA TYR A 240 -23.22 -41.94 25.22
C TYR A 240 -22.15 -42.48 24.28
N ARG A 241 -22.28 -43.78 24.00
CA ARG A 241 -21.58 -44.48 22.95
C ARG A 241 -22.12 -44.02 21.59
N THR A 242 -21.58 -42.93 21.04
CA THR A 242 -21.77 -42.58 19.62
C THR A 242 -20.95 -43.54 18.77
N LYS A 243 -21.55 -44.67 18.37
CA LYS A 243 -20.99 -45.52 17.32
C LYS A 243 -21.34 -44.94 15.95
N GLY A 244 -20.33 -44.43 15.25
CA GLY A 244 -20.39 -44.31 13.80
C GLY A 244 -19.64 -43.13 13.21
N THR A 245 -18.30 -43.14 13.23
CA THR A 245 -17.49 -42.33 12.28
C THR A 245 -16.00 -42.70 12.26
N THR A 246 -15.60 -43.94 12.58
CA THR A 246 -14.18 -44.35 12.55
C THR A 246 -13.55 -44.39 11.14
N GLY A 247 -14.34 -44.28 10.07
CA GLY A 247 -13.83 -44.15 8.69
C GLY A 247 -13.52 -42.72 8.24
N SER A 248 -14.07 -41.70 8.92
CA SER A 248 -13.96 -40.30 8.47
C SER A 248 -12.69 -39.61 8.99
N ASP A 249 -12.20 -40.00 10.17
CA ASP A 249 -11.02 -39.38 10.79
C ASP A 249 -9.71 -39.78 10.10
N SER A 250 -9.62 -41.03 9.63
CA SER A 250 -8.47 -41.54 8.87
C SER A 250 -8.29 -40.82 7.53
N TYR A 251 -9.39 -40.54 6.84
CA TYR A 251 -9.38 -39.80 5.57
C TYR A 251 -8.97 -38.33 5.76
N LEU A 252 -9.47 -37.69 6.81
CA LEU A 252 -9.09 -36.31 7.15
C LEU A 252 -7.63 -36.21 7.58
N GLN A 253 -7.10 -37.18 8.32
CA GLN A 253 -5.67 -37.24 8.67
C GLN A 253 -4.77 -37.49 7.46
N SER A 254 -5.18 -38.38 6.53
CA SER A 254 -4.45 -38.61 5.28
C SER A 254 -4.40 -37.32 4.45
N LYS A 255 -5.53 -36.65 4.24
CA LYS A 255 -5.57 -35.37 3.50
C LYS A 255 -4.74 -34.28 4.17
N LYS A 256 -4.72 -34.23 5.50
CA LYS A 256 -3.87 -33.27 6.22
C LYS A 256 -2.38 -33.55 6.00
N ALA A 257 -1.98 -34.82 5.96
CA ALA A 257 -0.60 -35.21 5.66
C ALA A 257 -0.20 -34.86 4.21
N ASP A 258 -1.11 -35.08 3.25
CA ASP A 258 -0.89 -34.76 1.84
C ASP A 258 -0.74 -33.25 1.61
N ILE A 259 -1.56 -32.43 2.29
CA ILE A 259 -1.45 -30.96 2.24
C ILE A 259 -0.10 -30.50 2.79
N LEU A 260 0.33 -31.04 3.94
CA LEU A 260 1.63 -30.68 4.54
C LEU A 260 2.82 -31.14 3.69
N ALA A 261 2.71 -32.29 3.02
CA ALA A 261 3.73 -32.77 2.10
C ALA A 261 3.82 -31.86 0.86
N SER A 262 2.68 -31.44 0.31
CA SER A 262 2.61 -30.49 -0.80
C SER A 262 3.19 -29.14 -0.43
N ASP A 263 2.87 -28.62 0.76
CA ASP A 263 3.39 -27.34 1.26
C ASP A 263 4.92 -27.39 1.46
N ARG A 264 5.43 -28.51 1.98
CA ARG A 264 6.87 -28.74 2.11
C ARG A 264 7.58 -28.78 0.76
N GLN A 265 6.98 -29.44 -0.24
CA GLN A 265 7.53 -29.50 -1.59
C GLN A 265 7.58 -28.12 -2.25
N LEU A 266 6.54 -27.29 -2.06
CA LEU A 266 6.51 -25.92 -2.55
C LEU A 266 7.59 -25.06 -1.89
N MET A 267 7.83 -25.23 -0.59
CA MET A 267 8.91 -24.55 0.12
C MET A 267 10.29 -24.96 -0.41
N ASP A 268 10.52 -26.25 -0.65
CA ASP A 268 11.78 -26.74 -1.20
C ASP A 268 12.01 -26.21 -2.62
N GLU A 269 10.97 -26.15 -3.46
CA GLU A 269 11.03 -25.54 -4.78
C GLU A 269 11.32 -24.04 -4.72
N ALA A 270 10.66 -23.32 -3.81
CA ALA A 270 10.89 -21.88 -3.59
C ALA A 270 12.34 -21.60 -3.14
N LEU A 271 12.92 -22.45 -2.29
CA LEU A 271 14.31 -22.35 -1.88
C LEU A 271 15.27 -22.62 -3.04
N HIS A 272 14.98 -23.64 -3.85
CA HIS A 272 15.77 -23.95 -5.04
C HIS A 272 15.76 -22.79 -6.05
N LEU A 273 14.59 -22.19 -6.31
CA LEU A 273 14.46 -21.01 -7.17
C LEU A 273 15.21 -19.80 -6.62
N LYS A 274 15.15 -19.55 -5.30
CA LYS A 274 15.92 -18.48 -4.65
C LYS A 274 17.43 -18.66 -4.84
N ARG A 275 17.93 -19.89 -4.67
CA ARG A 275 19.36 -20.19 -4.88
C ARG A 275 19.76 -19.98 -6.34
N ARG A 276 18.98 -20.49 -7.29
CA ARG A 276 19.24 -20.28 -8.72
C ARG A 276 19.20 -18.79 -9.11
N LYS A 277 18.30 -18.00 -8.53
CA LYS A 277 18.22 -16.55 -8.76
C LYS A 277 19.48 -15.84 -8.23
N LEU A 278 19.98 -16.26 -7.06
CA LEU A 278 21.21 -15.75 -6.47
C LEU A 278 22.41 -16.04 -7.40
N ASP A 279 22.55 -17.27 -7.89
CA ASP A 279 23.64 -17.65 -8.81
C ASP A 279 23.63 -16.84 -10.12
N ILE A 280 22.44 -16.53 -10.65
CA ILE A 280 22.29 -15.70 -11.86
C ILE A 280 22.73 -14.25 -11.57
N GLU A 281 22.36 -13.71 -10.41
CA GLU A 281 22.74 -12.35 -10.04
C GLU A 281 24.24 -12.23 -9.77
N GLU A 282 24.84 -13.24 -9.11
CA GLU A 282 26.29 -13.31 -8.91
C GLU A 282 27.04 -13.32 -10.25
N LYS A 283 26.59 -14.13 -11.22
CA LYS A 283 27.16 -14.13 -12.59
C LYS A 283 27.03 -12.79 -13.30
N ARG A 284 25.93 -12.06 -13.10
CA ARG A 284 25.75 -10.71 -13.66
C ARG A 284 26.72 -9.71 -13.07
N VAL A 285 26.93 -9.78 -11.75
CA VAL A 285 27.91 -8.93 -11.06
C VAL A 285 29.32 -9.23 -11.55
N GLU A 286 29.69 -10.51 -11.68
CA GLU A 286 31.02 -10.89 -12.16
C GLU A 286 31.26 -10.46 -13.62
N LEU A 287 30.26 -10.60 -14.49
CA LEU A 287 30.35 -10.10 -15.86
C LEU A 287 30.53 -8.58 -15.93
N LYS A 288 29.85 -7.82 -15.06
CA LYS A 288 30.04 -6.35 -14.97
C LYS A 288 31.45 -6.00 -14.48
N LYS A 289 31.96 -6.70 -13.47
CA LYS A 289 33.34 -6.53 -12.99
C LYS A 289 34.35 -6.84 -14.09
N GLU A 290 34.13 -7.91 -14.85
CA GLU A 290 35.01 -8.31 -15.95
C GLU A 290 35.02 -7.28 -17.08
N LYS A 291 33.85 -6.77 -17.47
CA LYS A 291 33.77 -5.65 -18.43
C LYS A 291 34.52 -4.42 -17.94
N HIS A 292 34.41 -4.10 -16.65
CA HIS A 292 35.13 -2.97 -16.07
C HIS A 292 36.64 -3.19 -16.06
N ARG A 293 37.12 -4.40 -15.69
CA ARG A 293 38.53 -4.78 -15.76
C ARG A 293 39.08 -4.63 -17.18
N ASN A 294 38.36 -5.15 -18.18
CA ASN A 294 38.76 -5.04 -19.58
C ASN A 294 38.81 -3.59 -20.06
N LEU A 295 37.84 -2.76 -19.66
CA LEU A 295 37.86 -1.32 -19.98
C LEU A 295 39.09 -0.63 -19.38
N ILE A 296 39.40 -0.87 -18.10
CA ILE A 296 40.58 -0.32 -17.44
C ILE A 296 41.86 -0.76 -18.16
N SER A 297 41.98 -2.05 -18.49
CA SER A 297 43.15 -2.58 -19.20
C SER A 297 43.34 -1.92 -20.57
N THR A 298 42.25 -1.71 -21.30
CA THR A 298 42.26 -1.03 -22.60
C THR A 298 42.72 0.43 -22.44
N MET A 299 42.19 1.15 -21.45
CA MET A 299 42.61 2.54 -21.16
C MET A 299 44.08 2.62 -20.74
N GLN A 300 44.57 1.69 -19.95
CA GLN A 300 45.98 1.62 -19.55
C GLN A 300 46.88 1.38 -20.76
N SER A 301 46.49 0.49 -21.67
CA SER A 301 47.21 0.25 -22.93
C SER A 301 47.28 1.52 -23.79
N HIS A 302 46.15 2.22 -23.98
CA HIS A 302 46.13 3.51 -24.69
C HIS A 302 47.02 4.56 -24.02
N THR A 303 46.97 4.64 -22.69
CA THR A 303 47.79 5.58 -21.91
C THR A 303 49.28 5.31 -22.11
N ALA A 304 49.69 4.03 -22.06
CA ALA A 304 51.08 3.64 -22.29
C ALA A 304 51.54 3.99 -23.73
N ALA A 305 50.69 3.78 -24.74
CA ALA A 305 51.00 4.14 -26.12
C ALA A 305 51.20 5.66 -26.28
N VAL A 306 50.33 6.47 -25.67
CA VAL A 306 50.46 7.94 -25.69
C VAL A 306 51.73 8.40 -24.96
N GLN A 307 52.06 7.79 -23.83
CA GLN A 307 53.31 8.08 -23.11
C GLN A 307 54.55 7.74 -23.94
N ALA A 308 54.54 6.61 -24.64
CA ALA A 308 55.64 6.21 -25.53
C ALA A 308 55.82 7.19 -26.70
N LEU A 309 54.73 7.61 -27.35
CA LEU A 309 54.77 8.63 -28.40
C LEU A 309 55.30 9.97 -27.87
N THR A 310 54.88 10.37 -26.67
CA THR A 310 55.34 11.60 -26.01
C THR A 310 56.84 11.54 -25.72
N ALA A 311 57.34 10.42 -25.20
CA ALA A 311 58.76 10.22 -24.94
C ALA A 311 59.60 10.25 -26.24
N ALA A 312 59.11 9.64 -27.32
CA ALA A 312 59.78 9.67 -28.62
C ALA A 312 59.89 11.09 -29.18
N LEU A 313 58.81 11.88 -29.11
CA LEU A 313 58.83 13.28 -29.55
C LEU A 313 59.80 14.14 -28.73
N LEU A 314 59.85 13.93 -27.40
CA LEU A 314 60.82 14.62 -26.54
C LEU A 314 62.27 14.25 -26.90
N SER A 315 62.54 12.98 -27.20
CA SER A 315 63.86 12.53 -27.62
C SER A 315 64.29 13.16 -28.95
N VAL A 316 63.40 13.23 -29.94
CA VAL A 316 63.66 13.91 -31.21
C VAL A 316 63.93 15.41 -30.98
N ALA A 317 63.13 16.08 -30.16
CA ALA A 317 63.34 17.49 -29.85
C ALA A 317 64.70 17.76 -29.15
N GLN A 318 65.18 16.83 -28.31
CA GLN A 318 66.49 16.91 -27.68
C GLN A 318 67.63 16.76 -28.70
N GLN A 319 67.50 15.84 -29.67
CA GLN A 319 68.49 15.66 -30.74
C GLN A 319 68.67 16.94 -31.58
N PHE A 320 67.58 17.63 -31.91
CA PHE A 320 67.67 18.91 -32.62
C PHE A 320 68.39 19.99 -31.81
N ARG A 321 68.15 20.09 -30.49
CA ARG A 321 68.85 21.07 -29.64
C ARG A 321 70.36 20.82 -29.55
N SER A 322 70.81 19.56 -29.60
CA SER A 322 72.24 19.25 -29.54
C SER A 322 73.00 19.56 -30.83
N HIS A 323 72.32 19.80 -31.96
CA HIS A 323 72.97 20.13 -33.23
C HIS A 323 73.22 21.63 -33.43
N ASP A 324 72.57 22.51 -32.65
CA ASP A 324 72.70 23.97 -32.76
C ASP A 324 73.82 24.56 -31.86
N THR A 325 74.56 23.72 -31.13
CA THR A 325 75.72 24.10 -30.29
C THR A 325 77.03 23.62 -30.90
#